data_AF-A0A535V1D1-F1
#
_entry.id   AF-A0A535V1D1-F1
#
_cell.length_a   1.000
_cell.length_b   1.000
_cell.length_c   1.000
_cell.angle_alpha   90.00
_cell.angle_beta   90.00
_cell.angle_gamma   90.00
#
_symmetry.space_group_name_H-M   'P 1'
#
loop_
_entity.id
_entity.type
_entity.pdbx_description
1 polymer ?
#
loop_
_entity_poly.entity_id
_entity_poly.type
_entity_poly.pdbx_seq_one_letter_code
_entity_poly.pdbx_strand_id
1 'polypeptide(L)'
;MDPNDMSDDIAAMRYEQALAELDALIGRLEGGTVDLDEAIACYERGSRLAQRCAELLDLTEQRVMQLVVGSGPGSTERPFVGEQAAAASAPSAAPAPAQPPRARPAGPAPAGGLLPGLAPPQGRPARDEPEFGLDDIPF
;
A
#
# COMPACT_ATOMS: atom_id res chain seq x y z
N MET A 1 0.61 -28.55 1.47
CA MET A 1 1.10 -27.66 2.51
C MET A 1 0.09 -27.72 3.63
N ASP A 2 0.47 -28.19 4.80
CA ASP A 2 -0.45 -28.24 5.93
C ASP A 2 -0.77 -26.81 6.39
N PRO A 3 -2.03 -26.49 6.73
CA PRO A 3 -2.42 -25.13 7.13
C PRO A 3 -1.73 -24.65 8.40
N ASN A 4 -1.18 -25.57 9.21
CA ASN A 4 -0.45 -25.25 10.43
C ASN A 4 0.99 -24.76 10.15
N ASP A 5 1.65 -25.33 9.13
CA ASP A 5 3.03 -24.99 8.73
C ASP A 5 3.13 -23.53 8.24
N MET A 6 2.11 -23.06 7.51
CA MET A 6 2.01 -21.66 7.10
C MET A 6 1.87 -20.69 8.28
N SER A 7 1.19 -21.10 9.36
CA SER A 7 1.07 -20.26 10.56
C SER A 7 2.38 -20.18 11.33
N ASP A 8 3.11 -21.30 11.43
CA ASP A 8 4.39 -21.36 12.14
C ASP A 8 5.47 -20.52 11.44
N ASP A 9 5.52 -20.54 10.10
CA ASP A 9 6.42 -19.68 9.31
C ASP A 9 6.12 -18.19 9.54
N ILE A 10 4.85 -17.79 9.43
CA ILE A 10 4.41 -16.39 9.66
C ILE A 10 4.69 -15.95 11.10
N ALA A 11 4.49 -16.83 12.08
CA ALA A 11 4.75 -16.54 13.49
C ALA A 11 6.24 -16.28 13.77
N ALA A 12 7.16 -16.82 12.96
CA ALA A 12 8.59 -16.57 13.07
C ALA A 12 9.03 -15.26 12.40
N MET A 13 8.20 -14.64 11.57
CA MET A 13 8.56 -13.43 10.82
C MET A 13 8.71 -12.19 11.71
N ARG A 14 9.62 -11.31 11.28
CA ARG A 14 9.76 -9.94 11.80
C ARG A 14 8.79 -9.00 11.08
N TYR A 15 8.48 -7.86 11.69
CA TYR A 15 7.50 -6.88 11.18
C TYR A 15 7.74 -6.51 9.71
N GLU A 16 8.96 -6.07 9.38
CA GLU A 16 9.38 -5.71 8.02
C GLU A 16 9.15 -6.83 6.99
N GLN A 17 9.37 -8.09 7.39
CA GLN A 17 9.21 -9.24 6.51
C GLN A 17 7.72 -9.54 6.29
N ALA A 18 6.94 -9.56 7.37
CA ALA A 18 5.51 -9.80 7.30
C ALA A 18 4.78 -8.71 6.50
N LEU A 19 5.18 -7.44 6.68
CA LEU A 19 4.63 -6.31 5.93
C LEU A 19 4.99 -6.37 4.44
N ALA A 20 6.25 -6.62 4.12
CA ALA A 20 6.69 -6.71 2.71
C ALA A 20 5.98 -7.85 1.97
N GLU A 21 5.76 -8.98 2.64
CA GLU A 21 5.01 -10.08 2.05
C GLU A 21 3.52 -9.75 1.89
N LEU A 22 2.91 -9.09 2.88
CA LEU A 22 1.53 -8.64 2.79
C LEU A 22 1.32 -7.69 1.60
N ASP A 23 2.21 -6.70 1.41
CA ASP A 23 2.17 -5.78 0.27
C ASP A 23 2.30 -6.52 -1.06
N ALA A 24 3.14 -7.55 -1.13
CA ALA A 24 3.27 -8.39 -2.33
C ALA A 24 1.99 -9.18 -2.65
N LEU A 25 1.28 -9.66 -1.62
CA LEU A 25 -0.02 -10.32 -1.79
C LEU A 25 -1.09 -9.34 -2.27
N ILE A 26 -1.14 -8.14 -1.69
CA ILE A 26 -2.07 -7.07 -2.11
C ILE A 26 -1.81 -6.70 -3.57
N GLY A 27 -0.55 -6.46 -3.96
CA GLY A 27 -0.20 -6.13 -5.33
C GLY A 27 -0.59 -7.22 -6.34
N ARG A 28 -0.54 -8.49 -5.94
CA ARG A 28 -1.06 -9.59 -6.77
C ARG A 28 -2.58 -9.51 -6.96
N LEU A 29 -3.34 -9.27 -5.88
CA LEU A 29 -4.80 -9.14 -5.93
C LEU A 29 -5.24 -7.93 -6.77
N GLU A 30 -4.53 -6.80 -6.65
CA GLU A 30 -4.80 -5.58 -7.42
C GLU A 30 -4.53 -5.74 -8.92
N GLY A 31 -3.66 -6.68 -9.30
CA GLY A 31 -3.36 -6.99 -10.70
C GLY A 31 -4.51 -7.62 -11.49
N GLY A 32 -5.59 -8.03 -10.83
CA GLY A 32 -6.86 -8.43 -11.47
C GLY A 32 -6.82 -9.69 -12.34
N THR A 33 -5.72 -10.45 -12.31
CA THR A 33 -5.53 -11.67 -13.14
C THR A 33 -5.34 -12.93 -12.28
N VAL A 34 -5.88 -12.92 -11.07
CA VAL A 34 -5.74 -13.99 -10.07
C VAL A 34 -6.97 -14.89 -10.14
N ASP A 35 -6.77 -16.21 -10.21
CA ASP A 35 -7.86 -17.18 -10.19
C ASP A 35 -8.53 -17.23 -8.80
N LEU A 36 -9.77 -17.72 -8.70
CA LEU A 36 -10.54 -17.72 -7.45
C LEU A 36 -9.81 -18.46 -6.32
N ASP A 37 -9.26 -19.63 -6.59
CA ASP A 37 -8.56 -20.43 -5.57
C ASP A 37 -7.30 -19.70 -5.07
N GLU A 38 -6.59 -19.04 -5.99
CA GLU A 38 -5.41 -18.25 -5.66
C GLU A 38 -5.79 -16.98 -4.87
N ALA A 39 -6.91 -16.34 -5.20
CA ALA A 39 -7.41 -15.17 -4.47
C ALA A 39 -7.79 -15.52 -3.03
N ILE A 40 -8.41 -16.68 -2.81
CA ILE A 40 -8.72 -17.20 -1.48
C ILE A 40 -7.42 -17.46 -0.70
N ALA A 41 -6.43 -18.13 -1.31
CA ALA A 41 -5.14 -18.40 -0.67
C ALA A 41 -4.39 -17.10 -0.30
N CYS A 42 -4.41 -16.10 -1.19
CA CYS A 42 -3.87 -14.76 -0.91
C CYS A 42 -4.54 -14.11 0.30
N TYR A 43 -5.87 -14.19 0.36
CA TYR A 43 -6.63 -13.61 1.46
C TYR A 43 -6.31 -14.29 2.79
N GLU A 44 -6.32 -15.63 2.84
CA GLU A 44 -6.04 -16.39 4.06
C GLU A 44 -4.63 -16.10 4.59
N ARG A 45 -3.63 -16.10 3.70
CA ARG A 45 -2.25 -15.77 4.09
C ARG A 45 -2.12 -14.30 4.49
N GLY A 46 -2.73 -13.39 3.73
CA GLY A 46 -2.71 -11.95 4.02
C GLY A 46 -3.34 -11.61 5.37
N SER A 47 -4.44 -12.28 5.73
CA SER A 47 -5.08 -12.12 7.04
C SER A 47 -4.15 -12.51 8.19
N ARG A 48 -3.43 -13.63 8.05
CA ARG A 48 -2.45 -14.07 9.06
C ARG A 48 -1.24 -13.14 9.17
N LEU A 49 -0.73 -12.63 8.04
CA LEU A 49 0.33 -11.64 8.03
C LEU A 49 -0.09 -10.34 8.72
N ALA A 50 -1.32 -9.86 8.46
CA ALA A 50 -1.87 -8.67 9.11
C ALA A 50 -2.01 -8.87 10.64
N GLN A 51 -2.51 -10.02 11.08
CA GLN A 51 -2.58 -10.39 12.50
C GLN A 51 -1.18 -10.36 13.14
N ARG A 52 -0.19 -10.97 12.48
CA ARG A 52 1.20 -10.98 12.96
C ARG A 52 1.77 -9.56 13.10
N CYS A 53 1.52 -8.69 12.13
CA CYS A 53 1.94 -7.29 12.20
C CYS A 53 1.32 -6.58 13.41
N ALA A 54 0.03 -6.77 13.66
CA ALA A 54 -0.66 -6.20 14.82
C ALA A 54 -0.07 -6.70 16.14
N GLU A 55 0.15 -8.01 16.28
CA GLU A 55 0.77 -8.60 17.49
C GLU A 55 2.15 -8.00 17.79
N LEU A 56 2.97 -7.81 16.75
CA LEU A 56 4.31 -7.23 16.91
C LEU A 56 4.25 -5.76 17.36
N LEU A 57 3.27 -4.99 16.86
CA LEU A 57 3.04 -3.61 17.29
C LEU A 57 2.57 -3.57 18.75
N ASP A 58 1.59 -4.40 19.12
CA ASP A 58 1.07 -4.50 20.49
C ASP A 58 2.18 -4.85 21.49
N LEU A 59 3.03 -5.84 21.16
CA LEU A 59 4.18 -6.21 21.99
C LEU A 59 5.18 -5.07 22.14
N THR A 60 5.35 -4.27 21.08
CA THR A 60 6.26 -3.11 21.10
C THR A 60 5.67 -2.01 21.97
N GLU A 61 4.38 -1.70 21.82
CA GLU A 61 3.67 -0.72 22.64
C GLU A 61 3.75 -1.07 24.14
N GLN A 62 3.45 -2.33 24.49
CA GLN A 62 3.54 -2.81 25.88
C GLN A 62 4.94 -2.61 26.46
N ARG A 63 6.00 -2.86 25.67
CA ARG A 63 7.39 -2.63 26.11
C ARG A 63 7.67 -1.14 26.32
N VAL A 64 7.21 -0.28 25.42
CA VAL A 64 7.37 1.18 25.55
C VAL A 64 6.66 1.67 26.80
N MET A 65 5.42 1.23 27.05
CA MET A 65 4.66 1.61 28.24
C MET A 65 5.38 1.20 29.53
N GLN A 66 5.97 0.00 29.59
CA GLN A 66 6.74 -0.45 30.76
C GLN A 66 7.97 0.44 31.01
N LEU A 67 8.67 0.88 29.96
CA LEU A 67 9.81 1.79 30.08
C LEU A 67 9.40 3.19 30.57
N VAL A 68 8.24 3.69 30.13
CA VAL A 68 7.72 5.00 30.56
C VAL A 68 7.25 4.94 32.01
N VAL A 69 6.50 3.92 32.41
CA VAL A 69 6.02 3.75 33.80
C VAL A 69 7.18 3.52 34.77
N GLY A 70 8.21 2.77 34.35
CA GLY A 70 9.43 2.54 35.15
C GLY A 70 10.33 3.78 35.30
N SER A 71 10.12 4.83 34.51
CA SER A 71 11.00 6.01 34.46
C SER A 71 10.75 7.06 35.56
N GLY A 72 9.70 6.93 36.39
CA GLY A 72 9.42 7.79 37.54
C GLY A 72 9.22 9.30 37.23
N PRO A 73 8.70 10.11 38.17
CA PRO A 73 8.42 11.55 37.96
C PRO A 73 9.68 12.44 37.90
N GLY A 74 10.79 11.91 37.38
CA GLY A 74 12.07 12.61 37.23
C GLY A 74 12.81 12.32 35.92
N SER A 75 12.31 11.41 35.08
CA SER A 75 12.84 11.26 33.73
C SER A 75 12.37 12.42 32.88
N THR A 76 13.22 13.43 32.78
CA THR A 76 13.08 14.50 31.80
C THR A 76 13.27 13.86 30.43
N GLU A 77 12.17 13.46 29.80
CA GLU A 77 12.15 13.21 28.36
C GLU A 77 12.70 14.48 27.70
N ARG A 78 13.99 14.46 27.35
CA ARG A 78 14.56 15.55 26.55
C ARG A 78 13.78 15.53 25.25
N PRO A 79 13.13 16.64 24.85
CA PRO A 79 12.45 16.71 23.58
C PRO A 79 13.41 16.21 22.51
N PHE A 80 12.97 15.24 21.72
CA PHE A 80 13.72 14.79 20.55
C PHE A 80 13.77 15.97 19.57
N VAL A 81 14.79 16.82 19.73
CA VAL A 81 15.15 17.81 18.73
C VAL A 81 15.75 17.01 17.59
N GLY A 82 14.91 16.68 16.61
CA GLY A 82 15.36 16.14 15.35
C GLY A 82 16.30 17.16 14.71
N GLU A 83 17.60 16.98 14.92
CA GLU A 83 18.63 17.58 14.10
C GLU A 83 18.45 16.98 12.71
N GLN A 84 17.58 17.62 11.91
CA GLN A 84 17.55 17.48 10.47
C GLN A 84 18.82 18.16 9.93
N ALA A 85 19.96 17.51 10.17
CA ALA A 85 21.15 17.73 9.36
C ALA A 85 20.92 16.98 8.05
N ALA A 86 20.43 17.74 7.08
CA ALA A 86 20.45 17.40 5.67
C ALA A 86 21.75 16.69 5.28
N ALA A 87 21.64 15.39 4.98
CA ALA A 87 22.54 14.70 4.08
C ALA A 87 21.67 13.84 3.18
N ALA A 88 21.44 14.35 1.97
CA ALA A 88 20.82 13.63 0.90
C ALA A 88 21.49 12.26 0.71
N SER A 89 20.84 11.20 1.15
CA SER A 89 21.00 9.89 0.53
C SER A 89 19.87 9.73 -0.47
N ALA A 90 20.04 10.38 -1.62
CA ALA A 90 19.36 9.96 -2.83
C ALA A 90 19.74 8.51 -3.15
N PRO A 91 18.85 7.72 -3.77
CA PRO A 91 19.17 6.36 -4.19
C PRO A 91 20.39 6.37 -5.12
N SER A 92 21.24 5.34 -5.02
CA SER A 92 22.32 5.09 -5.98
C SER A 92 21.69 4.82 -7.35
N ALA A 93 21.49 5.89 -8.12
CA ALA A 93 21.26 5.86 -9.55
C ALA A 93 22.51 6.41 -10.21
N ALA A 94 23.27 5.53 -10.87
CA ALA A 94 24.44 5.92 -11.65
C ALA A 94 24.07 6.99 -12.70
N PRO A 95 24.91 8.02 -12.94
CA PRO A 95 24.67 8.95 -14.03
C PRO A 95 24.94 8.22 -15.37
N ALA A 96 23.87 7.91 -16.10
CA ALA A 96 23.99 7.55 -17.51
C ALA A 96 24.64 8.73 -18.27
N PRO A 97 25.58 8.48 -19.20
CA PRO A 97 26.23 9.55 -19.94
C PRO A 97 25.21 10.32 -20.78
N ALA A 98 25.28 11.66 -20.68
CA ALA A 98 24.50 12.58 -21.50
C ALA A 98 24.69 12.27 -22.99
N GLN A 99 23.63 11.83 -23.66
CA GLN A 99 23.60 11.78 -25.12
C GLN A 99 23.34 13.18 -25.67
N PRO A 100 24.10 13.67 -26.67
CA PRO A 100 23.85 14.97 -27.29
C PRO A 100 22.47 14.97 -28.00
N PRO A 101 21.83 16.15 -28.19
CA PRO A 101 20.53 16.22 -28.82
C PRO A 101 20.63 15.76 -30.28
N ARG A 102 20.03 14.59 -30.59
CA ARG A 102 19.84 14.16 -31.97
C ARG A 102 18.79 15.05 -32.63
N ALA A 103 19.19 15.76 -33.68
CA ALA A 103 18.31 16.56 -34.51
C ALA A 103 17.18 15.69 -35.10
N ARG A 104 15.93 16.19 -35.00
CA ARG A 104 14.74 15.58 -35.61
C ARG A 104 14.80 15.75 -37.14
N PRO A 105 14.65 14.69 -37.94
CA PRO A 105 14.21 14.87 -39.32
C PRO A 105 12.72 15.24 -39.32
N ALA A 106 12.40 16.40 -39.92
CA ALA A 106 11.04 16.85 -40.16
C ALA A 106 10.35 15.91 -41.17
N GLY A 107 9.41 15.11 -40.70
CA GLY A 107 8.49 14.36 -41.55
C GLY A 107 7.29 15.22 -41.97
N PRO A 108 6.74 15.04 -43.18
CA PRO A 108 5.65 15.87 -43.69
C PRO A 108 4.33 15.63 -42.92
N ALA A 109 3.66 16.74 -42.61
CA ALA A 109 2.36 16.77 -41.96
C ALA A 109 1.24 16.22 -42.88
N PRO A 110 0.36 15.32 -42.39
CA PRO A 110 -0.90 15.05 -43.07
C PRO A 110 -1.97 16.06 -42.64
N ALA A 111 -2.66 16.58 -43.64
CA ALA A 111 -3.73 17.55 -43.57
C ALA A 111 -5.03 16.97 -42.95
N GLY A 112 -5.71 17.81 -42.17
CA GLY A 112 -7.16 18.03 -42.25
C GLY A 112 -8.10 16.87 -41.91
N GLY A 113 -8.80 16.99 -40.78
CA GLY A 113 -10.02 16.23 -40.52
C GLY A 113 -10.70 16.67 -39.22
N LEU A 114 -11.43 17.79 -39.26
CA LEU A 114 -12.40 18.13 -38.22
C LEU A 114 -13.56 17.13 -38.31
N LEU A 115 -13.71 16.27 -37.30
CA LEU A 115 -14.98 15.58 -37.05
C LEU A 115 -15.90 16.53 -36.26
N PRO A 116 -17.13 16.80 -36.74
CA PRO A 116 -18.08 17.62 -36.02
C PRO A 116 -18.88 16.79 -35.00
N GLY A 117 -19.05 17.35 -33.81
CA GLY A 117 -20.24 17.16 -32.97
C GLY A 117 -20.51 15.77 -32.41
N LEU A 118 -19.93 15.46 -31.25
CA LEU A 118 -20.54 14.49 -30.33
C LEU A 118 -21.43 15.26 -29.34
N ALA A 119 -22.74 15.03 -29.42
CA ALA A 119 -23.76 15.62 -28.58
C ALA A 119 -23.57 15.25 -27.09
N PRO A 120 -24.00 16.10 -26.14
CA PRO A 120 -23.98 15.77 -24.72
C PRO A 120 -24.89 14.57 -24.43
N PRO A 121 -24.52 13.67 -23.49
CA PRO A 121 -25.37 12.56 -23.10
C PRO A 121 -26.64 13.10 -22.42
N GLN A 122 -27.80 12.82 -23.01
CA GLN A 122 -29.09 13.06 -22.37
C GLN A 122 -29.18 12.25 -21.07
N GLY A 123 -29.70 12.90 -20.02
CA GLY A 123 -29.73 12.42 -18.65
C GLY A 123 -30.22 10.98 -18.51
N ARG A 124 -29.53 10.22 -17.65
CA ARG A 124 -30.02 8.93 -17.15
C ARG A 124 -31.36 9.18 -16.43
N PRO A 125 -32.43 8.42 -16.69
CA PRO A 125 -33.59 8.44 -15.79
C PRO A 125 -33.12 8.03 -14.40
N ALA A 126 -33.62 8.72 -13.38
CA ALA A 126 -33.40 8.38 -11.98
C ALA A 126 -33.63 6.87 -11.80
N ARG A 127 -32.59 6.15 -11.40
CA ARG A 127 -32.81 4.83 -10.82
C ARG A 127 -33.50 5.09 -9.49
N ASP A 128 -34.67 4.49 -9.29
CA ASP A 128 -35.19 4.24 -7.96
C ASP A 128 -34.08 3.54 -7.16
N GLU A 129 -33.38 4.31 -6.33
CA GLU A 129 -32.47 3.77 -5.33
C GLU A 129 -33.35 3.14 -4.26
N PRO A 130 -33.25 1.82 -3.99
CA PRO A 130 -33.84 1.28 -2.79
C PRO A 130 -33.12 1.93 -1.60
N GLU A 131 -33.85 2.69 -0.78
CA GLU A 131 -33.37 3.18 0.52
C GLU A 131 -33.07 1.96 1.41
N PHE A 132 -31.84 1.43 1.31
CA PHE A 132 -31.29 0.57 2.34
C PHE A 132 -30.98 1.47 3.53
N GLY A 133 -31.94 1.55 4.45
CA GLY A 133 -31.81 2.29 5.69
C GLY A 133 -30.56 1.84 6.46
N LEU A 134 -29.83 2.81 6.99
CA LEU A 134 -28.59 2.60 7.74
C LEU A 134 -28.80 1.78 9.04
N ASP A 135 -30.05 1.45 9.36
CA ASP A 135 -30.46 0.68 10.54
C ASP A 135 -30.55 -0.85 10.30
N ASP A 136 -30.38 -1.34 9.07
CA ASP A 136 -30.53 -2.77 8.69
C ASP A 136 -29.20 -3.54 8.55
N ILE A 137 -28.07 -2.97 8.99
CA ILE A 137 -26.78 -3.67 9.01
C ILE A 137 -26.59 -4.34 10.39
N PRO A 138 -26.75 -5.67 10.52
CA PRO A 138 -26.43 -6.36 11.78
C PRO A 138 -24.92 -6.31 12.05
N PHE A 139 -24.56 -6.12 13.32
CA PHE A 139 -23.19 -6.11 13.83
C PHE A 139 -22.57 -7.52 13.88
#